data_AF-A0A356IYX7-F1
#
_entry.id   AF-A0A356IYX7-F1
#
_cell.length_a   1.000
_cell.length_b   1.000
_cell.length_c   1.000
_cell.angle_alpha   90.00
_cell.angle_beta   90.00
_cell.angle_gamma   90.00
#
_symmetry.space_group_name_H-M   'P 1'
#
loop_
_entity.id
_entity.type
_entity.pdbx_description
1 polymer ?
#
loop_
_entity_poly.entity_id
_entity_poly.type
_entity_poly.pdbx_seq_one_letter_code
_entity_poly.pdbx_strand_id
1 'polypeptide(L)'
;MTDLQRKELRGHSTISRTTVEGWPAVFFSLPFIGVGTFIILISLDVIPVKDSSFHAAREVAAGFGGLFALAGLLTLIHGLLSLSEKRKTALLNQQYPAEKWRADYPWDPQGIKADSWQKVKAGLYANLGFMVFIAPFNWMFFVKHPDGIFQLFIGFFDVIIVTAWAYWIYLVLALLKYGVSSLEFQHCPFFLGEDLKVILRTNKPVAGLKEMTVTLRHIEEKYETRGSGKNRKSVVVSYQLYADTLTLSNLTAFEQQAAQWPLAFSLPQESRYNSCLSCRPAKYWELEIKARTPGIDYFSSFLLPVYAKS
;
A
#
# COMPACT_ATOMS: atom_id res chain seq x y z
N MET A 1 30.74 20.16 -3.42
CA MET A 1 29.67 19.28 -2.90
C MET A 1 29.35 18.29 -3.99
N THR A 2 29.88 17.07 -3.88
CA THR A 2 29.63 15.97 -4.81
C THR A 2 28.13 15.67 -4.82
N ASP A 3 27.53 15.72 -6.01
CA ASP A 3 26.16 15.32 -6.25
C ASP A 3 26.06 13.85 -5.82
N LEU A 4 25.51 13.62 -4.63
CA LEU A 4 25.28 12.27 -4.14
C LEU A 4 24.38 11.61 -5.16
N GLN A 5 24.86 10.53 -5.76
CA GLN A 5 24.12 9.77 -6.77
C GLN A 5 22.81 9.27 -6.17
N ARG A 6 21.76 10.08 -6.28
CA ARG A 6 20.40 9.69 -5.95
C ARG A 6 20.03 8.56 -6.90
N LYS A 7 19.80 7.37 -6.35
CA LYS A 7 19.38 6.23 -7.16
C LYS A 7 17.86 6.14 -7.14
N GLU A 8 17.24 6.35 -8.29
CA GLU A 8 15.79 6.11 -8.45
C GLU A 8 15.47 4.63 -8.18
N LEU A 9 14.53 4.38 -7.28
CA LEU A 9 14.02 3.05 -6.97
C LEU A 9 12.79 2.73 -7.83
N ARG A 10 13.02 2.14 -8.99
CA ARG A 10 11.93 1.73 -9.89
C ARG A 10 11.13 0.58 -9.29
N GLY A 11 9.80 0.71 -9.29
CA GLY A 11 8.88 -0.30 -8.76
C GLY A 11 8.78 -0.34 -7.23
N HIS A 12 9.42 0.60 -6.53
CA HIS A 12 9.27 0.75 -5.08
C HIS A 12 7.88 1.33 -4.74
N SER A 13 7.25 0.79 -3.70
CA SER A 13 5.93 1.26 -3.25
C SER A 13 6.06 2.58 -2.50
N THR A 14 5.45 3.63 -3.01
CA THR A 14 5.48 4.94 -2.35
C THR A 14 4.52 4.98 -1.15
N ILE A 15 4.95 5.68 -0.10
CA ILE A 15 4.16 6.01 1.08
C ILE A 15 3.30 7.25 0.80
N SER A 16 3.87 8.25 0.12
CA SER A 16 3.12 9.40 -0.38
C SER A 16 2.31 8.96 -1.59
N ARG A 17 1.21 8.24 -1.35
CA ARG A 17 0.24 7.98 -2.40
C ARG A 17 -0.41 9.31 -2.81
N THR A 18 -0.71 9.46 -4.09
CA THR A 18 -1.50 10.58 -4.62
C THR A 18 -2.99 10.44 -4.28
N THR A 19 -3.33 9.65 -3.26
CA THR A 19 -4.71 9.44 -2.87
C THR A 19 -5.29 10.78 -2.46
N VAL A 20 -6.48 11.05 -3.01
CA VAL A 20 -7.31 12.16 -2.57
C VAL A 20 -7.65 11.86 -1.11
N GLU A 21 -7.05 12.59 -0.17
CA GLU A 21 -7.26 12.45 1.27
C GLU A 21 -7.90 13.71 1.85
N GLY A 22 -8.57 13.57 2.98
CA GLY A 22 -9.20 14.69 3.69
C GLY A 22 -10.36 15.32 2.93
N TRP A 23 -10.42 16.66 2.95
CA TRP A 23 -11.49 17.43 2.31
C TRP A 23 -11.65 17.18 0.80
N PRO A 24 -10.57 17.13 0.00
CA PRO A 24 -10.66 16.72 -1.40
C PRO A 24 -11.41 15.40 -1.60
N ALA A 25 -11.22 14.40 -0.72
CA ALA A 25 -11.84 13.09 -0.86
C ALA A 25 -13.34 13.16 -0.58
N VAL A 26 -13.70 13.93 0.46
CA VAL A 26 -15.07 14.25 0.82
C VAL A 26 -15.78 14.91 -0.36
N PHE A 27 -15.23 15.99 -0.93
CA PHE A 27 -15.88 16.67 -2.07
C PHE A 27 -15.93 15.80 -3.32
N PHE A 28 -14.87 15.03 -3.60
CA PHE A 28 -14.84 14.10 -4.72
C PHE A 28 -15.90 12.99 -4.61
N SER A 29 -16.26 12.59 -3.39
CA SER A 29 -17.25 11.53 -3.16
C SER A 29 -18.70 11.97 -3.40
N LEU A 30 -19.04 13.24 -3.20
CA LEU A 30 -20.43 13.72 -3.23
C LEU A 30 -21.13 13.50 -4.58
N PRO A 31 -20.50 13.76 -5.74
CA PRO A 31 -21.12 13.48 -7.04
C PRO A 31 -21.45 12.00 -7.25
N PHE A 32 -20.59 11.08 -6.80
CA PHE A 32 -20.81 9.63 -6.94
C PHE A 32 -22.01 9.19 -6.10
N ILE A 33 -22.11 9.68 -4.86
CA ILE A 33 -23.26 9.43 -3.99
C ILE A 33 -24.53 10.00 -4.62
N GLY A 34 -24.50 11.26 -5.07
CA GLY A 34 -25.65 11.94 -5.67
C GLY A 34 -26.15 11.23 -6.94
N VAL A 35 -25.26 10.99 -7.90
CA VAL A 35 -25.59 10.32 -9.17
C VAL A 35 -26.05 8.88 -8.92
N GLY A 36 -25.34 8.13 -8.07
CA GLY A 36 -25.70 6.75 -7.76
C GLY A 36 -27.08 6.64 -7.12
N THR A 37 -27.37 7.49 -6.14
CA THR A 37 -28.68 7.56 -5.47
C THR A 37 -29.78 7.97 -6.45
N PHE A 38 -29.52 8.97 -7.31
CA PHE A 38 -30.47 9.41 -8.32
C PHE A 38 -30.83 8.29 -9.31
N ILE A 39 -29.85 7.52 -9.79
CA ILE A 39 -30.08 6.38 -10.69
C ILE A 39 -30.92 5.31 -9.98
N ILE A 40 -30.65 5.01 -8.71
CA ILE A 40 -31.45 4.07 -7.91
C ILE A 40 -32.90 4.54 -7.84
N LEU A 41 -33.13 5.82 -7.53
CA LEU A 41 -34.48 6.38 -7.40
C LEU A 41 -35.28 6.34 -8.71
N ILE A 42 -34.63 6.61 -9.85
CA ILE A 42 -35.26 6.43 -11.17
C ILE A 42 -35.59 4.95 -11.41
N SER A 43 -34.64 4.06 -11.13
CA SER A 43 -34.80 2.63 -11.41
C SER A 43 -35.90 1.99 -10.57
N LEU A 44 -36.12 2.50 -9.36
CA LEU A 44 -37.19 2.08 -8.44
C LEU A 44 -38.52 2.81 -8.68
N ASP A 45 -38.65 3.60 -9.75
CA ASP A 45 -39.85 4.38 -10.09
C ASP A 45 -40.26 5.42 -9.04
N VAL A 46 -39.37 5.78 -8.11
CA VAL A 46 -39.60 6.84 -7.12
C VAL A 46 -39.58 8.21 -7.80
N ILE A 47 -38.73 8.36 -8.82
CA ILE A 47 -38.71 9.53 -9.71
C ILE A 47 -39.25 9.07 -11.07
N PRO A 48 -40.44 9.54 -11.49
CA PRO A 48 -41.04 9.10 -12.74
C PRO A 48 -40.23 9.62 -13.93
N VAL A 49 -39.79 8.69 -14.78
CA VAL A 49 -39.13 8.98 -16.06
C VAL A 49 -39.96 8.34 -17.17
N LYS A 50 -40.14 9.05 -18.28
CA LYS A 50 -40.92 8.55 -19.43
C LYS A 50 -40.26 7.27 -19.97
N ASP A 51 -40.98 6.15 -19.98
CA ASP A 51 -40.44 4.83 -20.35
C ASP A 51 -39.71 4.80 -21.71
N SER A 52 -40.10 5.68 -22.64
CA SER A 52 -39.47 5.78 -23.96
C SER A 52 -37.98 6.18 -23.93
N SER A 53 -37.46 6.74 -22.83
CA SER A 53 -36.05 7.15 -22.73
C SER A 53 -35.15 6.15 -22.02
N PHE A 54 -35.68 5.02 -21.53
CA PHE A 54 -34.92 4.07 -20.71
C PHE A 54 -34.65 2.77 -21.49
N HIS A 55 -33.47 2.67 -22.10
CA HIS A 55 -33.09 1.51 -22.92
C HIS A 55 -32.51 0.34 -22.12
N ALA A 56 -32.25 0.51 -20.82
CA ALA A 56 -31.68 -0.51 -19.96
C ALA A 56 -32.75 -1.18 -19.08
N ALA A 57 -32.53 -2.43 -18.68
CA ALA A 57 -33.36 -3.05 -17.65
C ALA A 57 -33.21 -2.28 -16.33
N ARG A 58 -34.33 -2.03 -15.62
CA ARG A 58 -34.36 -1.18 -14.42
C ARG A 58 -33.48 -1.77 -13.30
N GLU A 59 -33.42 -3.09 -13.19
CA GLU A 59 -32.58 -3.81 -12.23
C GLU A 59 -31.09 -3.56 -12.48
N VAL A 60 -30.68 -3.55 -13.74
CA VAL A 60 -29.30 -3.27 -14.14
C VAL A 60 -28.95 -1.83 -13.76
N ALA A 61 -29.82 -0.88 -14.10
CA ALA A 61 -29.61 0.52 -13.74
C ALA A 61 -29.55 0.73 -12.22
N ALA A 62 -30.43 0.08 -11.45
CA ALA A 62 -30.38 0.11 -9.99
C ALA A 62 -29.05 -0.43 -9.46
N GLY A 63 -28.55 -1.52 -10.02
CA GLY A 63 -27.23 -2.09 -9.70
C GLY A 63 -26.08 -1.11 -9.94
N PHE A 64 -26.07 -0.42 -11.09
CA PHE A 64 -25.10 0.64 -11.38
C PHE A 64 -25.20 1.79 -10.40
N GLY A 65 -26.41 2.29 -10.14
CA GLY A 65 -26.63 3.35 -9.17
C GLY A 65 -26.12 2.97 -7.78
N GLY A 66 -26.38 1.73 -7.35
CA GLY A 66 -25.87 1.18 -6.09
C GLY A 66 -24.35 1.12 -6.02
N LEU A 67 -23.68 0.67 -7.08
CA LEU A 67 -22.21 0.63 -7.15
C LEU A 67 -21.61 2.04 -7.03
N PHE A 68 -22.15 3.03 -7.75
CA PHE A 68 -21.70 4.42 -7.67
C PHE A 68 -21.91 5.01 -6.27
N ALA A 69 -23.09 4.79 -5.69
CA ALA A 69 -23.42 5.29 -4.35
C ALA A 69 -22.50 4.67 -3.28
N LEU A 70 -22.25 3.36 -3.35
CA LEU A 70 -21.38 2.64 -2.44
C LEU A 70 -19.93 3.10 -2.55
N ALA A 71 -19.40 3.21 -3.78
CA ALA A 71 -18.03 3.70 -4.00
C ALA A 71 -17.84 5.13 -3.47
N GLY A 72 -18.84 6.00 -3.70
CA GLY A 72 -18.89 7.34 -3.13
C GLY A 72 -18.88 7.30 -1.60
N LEU A 73 -19.76 6.52 -0.98
CA LEU A 73 -19.86 6.41 0.48
C LEU A 73 -18.56 5.91 1.13
N LEU A 74 -17.93 4.88 0.57
CA LEU A 74 -16.64 4.37 1.07
C LEU A 74 -15.54 5.44 0.98
N THR A 75 -15.51 6.21 -0.11
CA THR A 75 -14.56 7.33 -0.29
C THR A 75 -14.82 8.45 0.72
N LEU A 76 -16.09 8.76 0.99
CA LEU A 76 -16.49 9.74 2.00
C LEU A 76 -16.01 9.33 3.39
N ILE A 77 -16.27 8.08 3.80
CA ILE A 77 -15.84 7.54 5.09
C ILE A 77 -14.31 7.62 5.21
N HIS A 78 -13.58 7.18 4.19
CA HIS A 78 -12.12 7.27 4.17
C HIS A 78 -11.62 8.72 4.31
N GLY A 79 -12.24 9.66 3.59
CA GLY A 79 -11.95 11.09 3.70
C GLY A 79 -12.12 11.63 5.12
N LEU A 80 -13.25 11.30 5.77
CA LEU A 80 -13.53 11.73 7.14
C LEU A 80 -12.55 11.12 8.16
N LEU A 81 -12.22 9.84 8.04
CA LEU A 81 -11.23 9.17 8.91
C LEU A 81 -9.85 9.83 8.78
N SER A 82 -9.42 10.13 7.55
CA SER A 82 -8.13 10.80 7.32
C SER A 82 -8.07 12.23 7.91
N LEU A 83 -9.20 12.95 7.97
CA LEU A 83 -9.26 14.25 8.67
C LEU A 83 -9.07 14.09 10.18
N SER A 84 -9.65 13.04 10.76
CA SER A 84 -9.47 12.72 12.18
C SER A 84 -8.02 12.39 12.51
N GLU A 85 -7.36 11.59 11.67
CA GLU A 85 -5.94 11.27 11.81
C GLU A 85 -5.06 12.52 11.74
N LYS A 86 -5.30 13.42 10.78
CA LYS A 86 -4.58 14.70 10.67
C LYS A 86 -4.71 15.56 11.92
N ARG A 87 -5.91 15.61 12.51
CA ARG A 87 -6.15 16.31 13.78
C ARG A 87 -5.36 15.68 14.93
N LYS A 88 -5.37 14.34 15.04
CA LYS A 88 -4.61 13.62 16.06
C LYS A 88 -3.11 13.90 15.95
N THR A 89 -2.55 13.85 14.73
CA THR A 89 -1.14 14.19 14.46
C THR A 89 -0.83 15.64 14.82
N ALA A 90 -1.70 16.60 14.50
CA ALA A 90 -1.51 18.00 14.87
C ALA A 90 -1.48 18.19 16.39
N LEU A 91 -2.36 17.52 17.13
CA LEU A 91 -2.38 17.57 18.59
C LEU A 91 -1.11 16.95 19.21
N LEU A 92 -0.65 15.80 18.71
CA LEU A 92 0.58 15.16 19.19
C LEU A 92 1.82 16.04 18.96
N ASN A 93 1.89 16.71 17.80
CA ASN A 93 2.97 17.66 17.50
C ASN A 93 2.97 18.87 18.44
N GLN A 94 1.81 19.33 18.90
CA GLN A 94 1.70 20.41 19.88
C GLN A 94 2.10 19.96 21.28
N GLN A 95 1.72 18.75 21.68
CA GLN A 95 2.02 18.20 23.01
C GLN A 95 3.48 17.78 23.17
N TYR A 96 4.11 17.24 22.11
CA TYR A 96 5.47 16.69 22.16
C TYR A 96 6.35 17.25 21.03
N PRO A 97 6.68 18.55 21.03
CA PRO A 97 7.41 19.19 19.92
C PRO A 97 8.83 18.63 19.71
N ALA A 98 9.47 18.13 20.79
CA ALA A 98 10.79 17.49 20.72
C ALA A 98 10.72 16.03 20.22
N GLU A 99 9.56 15.37 20.34
CA GLU A 99 9.39 13.96 20.02
C GLU A 99 8.53 13.77 18.77
N LYS A 100 8.93 14.43 17.66
CA LYS A 100 8.20 14.44 16.38
C LYS A 100 7.82 13.04 15.89
N TRP A 101 8.66 12.04 16.18
CA TRP A 101 8.43 10.64 15.84
C TRP A 101 7.09 10.09 16.37
N ARG A 102 6.58 10.59 17.51
CA ARG A 102 5.28 10.17 18.07
C ARG A 102 4.09 10.56 17.20
N ALA A 103 4.19 11.71 16.54
CA ALA A 103 3.13 12.24 15.69
C ALA A 103 3.28 11.78 14.24
N ASP A 104 4.50 11.40 13.85
CA ASP A 104 4.88 11.09 12.47
C ASP A 104 4.32 9.74 11.98
N TYR A 105 4.40 8.71 12.83
CA TYR A 105 3.89 7.36 12.55
C TYR A 105 3.53 6.67 13.87
N PRO A 106 2.51 5.77 13.91
CA PRO A 106 2.13 5.04 15.12
C PRO A 106 3.13 3.92 15.42
N TRP A 107 4.36 4.28 15.78
CA TRP A 107 5.42 3.33 16.14
C TRP A 107 5.04 2.51 17.38
N ASP A 108 5.28 1.21 17.30
CA ASP A 108 5.28 0.32 18.47
C ASP A 108 6.73 0.24 18.99
N PRO A 109 7.00 0.62 20.25
CA PRO A 109 8.35 0.59 20.82
C PRO A 109 9.00 -0.79 20.81
N GLN A 110 8.22 -1.87 20.77
CA GLN A 110 8.74 -3.24 20.76
C GLN A 110 9.18 -3.69 19.36
N GLY A 111 8.71 -3.03 18.29
CA GLY A 111 8.99 -3.50 16.94
C GLY A 111 7.95 -3.15 15.89
N ILE A 112 8.05 -3.77 14.73
CA ILE A 112 7.09 -3.65 13.64
C ILE A 112 6.88 -5.01 12.97
N LYS A 113 5.62 -5.32 12.65
CA LYS A 113 5.27 -6.53 11.89
C LYS A 113 5.20 -6.21 10.40
N ALA A 114 5.59 -7.16 9.58
CA ALA A 114 5.40 -7.07 8.15
C ALA A 114 3.89 -6.99 7.83
N ASP A 115 3.55 -6.24 6.79
CA ASP A 115 2.19 -5.99 6.33
C ASP A 115 1.59 -7.18 5.54
N SER A 116 2.20 -8.38 5.61
CA SER A 116 1.82 -9.56 4.81
C SER A 116 0.33 -9.92 4.94
N TRP A 117 -0.21 -9.91 6.17
CA TRP A 117 -1.66 -10.14 6.37
C TRP A 117 -2.52 -9.01 5.81
N GLN A 118 -2.06 -7.77 5.92
CA GLN A 118 -2.79 -6.63 5.38
C GLN A 118 -2.82 -6.68 3.85
N LYS A 119 -1.72 -7.06 3.20
CA LYS A 119 -1.65 -7.33 1.75
C LYS A 119 -2.62 -8.43 1.32
N VAL A 120 -2.66 -9.56 2.05
CA VAL A 120 -3.61 -10.66 1.77
C VAL A 120 -5.06 -10.20 1.95
N LYS A 121 -5.40 -9.52 3.04
CA LYS A 121 -6.77 -9.02 3.27
C LYS A 121 -7.16 -7.97 2.22
N ALA A 122 -6.27 -7.02 1.93
CA ALA A 122 -6.51 -5.99 0.92
C ALA A 122 -6.75 -6.61 -0.46
N GLY A 123 -5.92 -7.58 -0.86
CA GLY A 123 -6.12 -8.31 -2.12
C GLY A 123 -7.43 -9.09 -2.16
N LEU A 124 -7.83 -9.73 -1.04
CA LEU A 124 -9.11 -10.43 -0.96
C LEU A 124 -10.28 -9.47 -1.15
N TYR A 125 -10.33 -8.37 -0.39
CA TYR A 125 -11.41 -7.39 -0.50
C TYR A 125 -11.43 -6.70 -1.87
N ALA A 126 -10.26 -6.42 -2.45
CA ALA A 126 -10.18 -5.87 -3.80
C ALA A 126 -10.76 -6.84 -4.84
N ASN A 127 -10.38 -8.12 -4.78
CA ASN A 127 -10.88 -9.14 -5.70
C ASN A 127 -12.38 -9.40 -5.55
N LEU A 128 -12.90 -9.46 -4.31
CA LEU A 128 -14.33 -9.59 -4.05
C LEU A 128 -15.12 -8.37 -4.55
N GLY A 129 -14.63 -7.16 -4.27
CA GLY A 129 -15.26 -5.93 -4.78
C GLY A 129 -15.27 -5.90 -6.30
N PHE A 130 -14.20 -6.33 -6.94
CA PHE A 130 -14.11 -6.41 -8.40
C PHE A 130 -15.03 -7.50 -8.99
N MET A 131 -15.20 -8.64 -8.31
CA MET A 131 -16.18 -9.67 -8.69
C MET A 131 -17.60 -9.11 -8.65
N VAL A 132 -17.98 -8.44 -7.57
CA VAL A 132 -19.30 -7.81 -7.44
C VAL A 132 -19.52 -6.76 -8.55
N PHE A 133 -18.49 -5.98 -8.85
CA PHE A 133 -18.54 -5.00 -9.94
C PHE A 133 -18.75 -5.64 -11.32
N ILE A 134 -18.06 -6.74 -11.62
CA ILE A 134 -18.12 -7.41 -12.93
C ILE A 134 -19.36 -8.31 -13.09
N ALA A 135 -19.92 -8.82 -11.99
CA ALA A 135 -21.06 -9.75 -11.98
C ALA A 135 -22.26 -9.32 -12.88
N PRO A 136 -22.78 -8.08 -12.83
CA PRO A 136 -23.91 -7.69 -13.70
C PRO A 136 -23.55 -7.70 -15.19
N PHE A 137 -22.29 -7.40 -15.54
CA PHE A 137 -21.83 -7.45 -16.93
C PHE A 137 -21.75 -8.89 -17.43
N ASN A 138 -21.19 -9.78 -16.62
CA ASN A 138 -21.14 -11.21 -16.93
C ASN A 138 -22.55 -11.81 -17.05
N TRP A 139 -23.47 -11.46 -16.15
CA TRP A 139 -24.88 -11.87 -16.27
C TRP A 139 -25.51 -11.40 -17.58
N MET A 140 -25.29 -10.13 -17.96
CA MET A 140 -25.79 -9.58 -19.23
C MET A 140 -25.20 -10.31 -20.44
N PHE A 141 -23.91 -10.66 -20.39
CA PHE A 141 -23.25 -11.44 -21.44
C PHE A 141 -23.96 -12.77 -21.71
N PHE A 142 -24.31 -13.51 -20.66
CA PHE A 142 -24.97 -14.81 -20.79
C PHE A 142 -26.46 -14.73 -21.16
N VAL A 143 -27.17 -13.67 -20.75
CA VAL A 143 -28.63 -13.56 -20.96
C VAL A 143 -28.99 -12.86 -22.26
N LYS A 144 -28.22 -11.84 -22.66
CA LYS A 144 -28.61 -10.94 -23.77
C LYS A 144 -27.76 -11.11 -25.03
N HIS A 145 -26.66 -11.87 -24.97
CA HIS A 145 -25.72 -12.06 -26.08
C HIS A 145 -25.36 -10.72 -26.75
N PRO A 146 -24.70 -9.82 -26.00
CA PRO A 146 -24.37 -8.48 -26.48
C PRO A 146 -23.44 -8.53 -27.70
N ASP A 147 -23.26 -7.39 -28.36
CA ASP A 147 -22.42 -7.27 -29.54
C ASP A 147 -20.94 -7.64 -29.27
N GLY A 148 -20.22 -8.03 -30.32
CA GLY A 148 -18.86 -8.59 -30.19
C GLY A 148 -17.85 -7.67 -29.49
N ILE A 149 -18.02 -6.34 -29.57
CA ILE A 149 -17.12 -5.38 -28.89
C ILE A 149 -17.33 -5.46 -27.38
N PHE A 150 -18.58 -5.51 -26.92
CA PHE A 150 -18.89 -5.63 -25.50
C PHE A 150 -18.45 -6.99 -24.93
N GLN A 151 -18.55 -8.07 -25.73
CA GLN A 151 -18.01 -9.38 -25.38
C GLN A 151 -16.49 -9.33 -25.14
N LEU A 152 -15.75 -8.69 -26.06
CA LEU A 152 -14.30 -8.50 -25.92
C LEU A 152 -13.94 -7.69 -24.66
N PHE A 153 -14.73 -6.64 -24.37
CA PHE A 153 -14.57 -5.85 -23.17
C PHE A 153 -14.73 -6.70 -21.90
N ILE A 154 -15.81 -7.48 -21.78
CA ILE A 154 -16.03 -8.36 -20.61
C ILE A 154 -14.89 -9.38 -20.49
N GLY A 155 -14.54 -10.06 -21.59
CA GLY A 155 -13.46 -11.06 -21.58
C GLY A 155 -12.12 -10.49 -21.12
N PHE A 156 -11.80 -9.24 -21.46
CA PHE A 156 -10.60 -8.55 -20.96
C PHE A 156 -10.63 -8.37 -19.44
N PHE A 157 -11.76 -7.95 -18.88
CA PHE A 157 -11.94 -7.81 -17.42
C PHE A 157 -11.91 -9.15 -16.70
N ASP A 158 -12.39 -10.23 -17.34
CA ASP A 158 -12.30 -11.59 -16.81
C ASP A 158 -10.84 -12.09 -16.75
N VAL A 159 -9.99 -11.72 -17.71
CA VAL A 159 -8.55 -12.03 -17.62
C VAL A 159 -7.90 -11.26 -16.46
N ILE A 160 -8.28 -10.00 -16.24
CA ILE A 160 -7.79 -9.21 -15.10
C ILE A 160 -8.17 -9.88 -13.78
N ILE A 161 -9.41 -10.35 -13.63
CA ILE A 161 -9.84 -10.97 -12.36
C ILE A 161 -9.11 -12.28 -12.10
N VAL A 162 -8.92 -13.13 -13.12
CA VAL A 162 -8.18 -14.39 -13.00
C VAL A 162 -6.73 -14.13 -12.58
N THR A 163 -6.07 -13.16 -13.22
CA THR A 163 -4.67 -12.80 -12.86
C THR A 163 -4.57 -12.20 -11.47
N ALA A 164 -5.53 -11.38 -11.04
CA ALA A 164 -5.59 -10.83 -9.68
C ALA A 164 -5.80 -11.92 -8.62
N TRP A 165 -6.62 -12.95 -8.90
CA TRP A 165 -6.76 -14.12 -8.03
C TRP A 165 -5.50 -14.97 -7.97
N ALA A 166 -4.83 -15.21 -9.11
CA ALA A 166 -3.56 -15.94 -9.13
C ALA A 166 -2.49 -15.22 -8.27
N TYR A 167 -2.40 -13.88 -8.38
CA TYR A 167 -1.50 -13.09 -7.54
C TYR A 167 -1.89 -13.14 -6.06
N TRP A 168 -3.18 -13.08 -5.74
CA TRP A 168 -3.64 -13.21 -4.35
C TRP A 168 -3.32 -14.59 -3.77
N ILE A 169 -3.52 -15.67 -4.53
CA ILE A 169 -3.13 -17.02 -4.14
C ILE A 169 -1.61 -17.07 -3.87
N TYR A 170 -0.80 -16.45 -4.73
CA TYR A 170 0.64 -16.34 -4.50
C TYR A 170 0.96 -15.65 -3.16
N LEU A 171 0.28 -14.55 -2.81
CA LEU A 171 0.46 -13.88 -1.52
C LEU A 171 0.04 -14.77 -0.32
N VAL A 172 -1.04 -15.53 -0.46
CA VAL A 172 -1.48 -16.49 0.56
C VAL A 172 -0.44 -17.60 0.72
N LEU A 173 0.06 -18.18 -0.37
CA LEU A 173 1.09 -19.21 -0.33
C LEU A 173 2.39 -18.68 0.29
N ALA A 174 2.78 -17.43 -0.03
CA ALA A 174 3.93 -16.79 0.60
C ALA A 174 3.73 -16.62 2.12
N LEU A 175 2.55 -16.16 2.54
CA LEU A 175 2.18 -16.04 3.96
C LEU A 175 2.13 -17.40 4.66
N LEU A 176 1.64 -18.45 3.99
CA LEU A 176 1.62 -19.80 4.54
C LEU A 176 3.03 -20.37 4.67
N LYS A 177 3.91 -20.13 3.69
CA LYS A 177 5.30 -20.61 3.70
C LYS A 177 6.13 -19.93 4.79
N TYR A 178 6.07 -18.60 4.90
CA TYR A 178 6.97 -17.83 5.77
C TYR A 178 6.35 -17.40 7.09
N GLY A 179 5.02 -17.42 7.19
CA GLY A 179 4.31 -16.78 8.28
C GLY A 179 4.43 -15.26 8.22
N VAL A 180 4.22 -14.62 9.37
CA VAL A 180 4.40 -13.19 9.54
C VAL A 180 5.81 -12.95 10.06
N SER A 181 6.54 -12.09 9.37
CA SER A 181 7.84 -11.61 9.83
C SER A 181 7.65 -10.36 10.69
N SER A 182 8.53 -10.18 11.66
CA SER A 182 8.55 -8.98 12.51
C SER A 182 9.97 -8.57 12.80
N LEU A 183 10.20 -7.27 12.91
CA LEU A 183 11.42 -6.73 13.50
C LEU A 183 11.11 -6.34 14.94
N GLU A 184 11.94 -6.81 15.86
CA GLU A 184 11.97 -6.35 17.24
C GLU A 184 13.03 -5.26 17.38
N PHE A 185 12.68 -4.18 18.07
CA PHE A 185 13.58 -3.05 18.27
C PHE A 185 14.28 -3.17 19.62
N GLN A 186 15.59 -2.93 19.66
CA GLN A 186 16.30 -2.83 20.93
C GLN A 186 15.90 -1.57 21.72
N HIS A 187 15.64 -0.47 21.00
CA HIS A 187 15.07 0.77 21.53
C HIS A 187 14.27 1.47 20.44
N CYS A 188 13.38 2.39 20.83
CA CYS A 188 12.58 3.18 19.89
C CYS A 188 12.41 4.61 20.44
N PRO A 189 12.68 5.65 19.63
CA PRO A 189 13.22 5.60 18.26
C PRO A 189 14.73 5.27 18.23
N PHE A 190 15.27 5.11 17.03
CA PHE A 190 16.71 5.13 16.77
C PHE A 190 17.14 6.55 16.37
N PHE A 191 18.36 6.95 16.74
CA PHE A 191 18.89 8.26 16.36
C PHE A 191 20.04 8.18 15.36
N LEU A 192 20.09 9.17 14.46
CA LEU A 192 21.20 9.32 13.52
C LEU A 192 22.55 9.42 14.26
N GLY A 193 23.57 8.75 13.73
CA GLY A 193 24.89 8.62 14.34
C GLY A 193 25.02 7.50 15.39
N GLU A 194 23.95 6.78 15.70
CA GLU A 194 23.97 5.62 16.60
C GLU A 194 23.94 4.29 15.81
N ASP A 195 24.19 3.17 16.49
CA ASP A 195 23.99 1.84 15.91
C ASP A 195 22.50 1.46 15.95
N LEU A 196 21.94 1.13 14.79
CA LEU A 196 20.63 0.50 14.68
C LEU A 196 20.78 -0.99 14.96
N LYS A 197 20.15 -1.46 16.04
CA LYS A 197 20.15 -2.87 16.43
C LYS A 197 18.72 -3.39 16.49
N VAL A 198 18.43 -4.37 15.65
CA VAL A 198 17.10 -4.99 15.52
C VAL A 198 17.23 -6.49 15.43
N ILE A 199 16.18 -7.22 15.84
CA ILE A 199 16.11 -8.67 15.71
C ILE A 199 15.01 -9.01 14.73
N LEU A 200 15.36 -9.60 13.59
CA LEU A 200 14.38 -10.18 12.69
C LEU A 200 13.85 -11.47 13.29
N ARG A 201 12.54 -11.54 13.51
CA ARG A 201 11.83 -12.74 13.91
C ARG A 201 10.95 -13.22 12.76
N THR A 202 11.00 -14.50 12.45
CA THR A 202 9.96 -15.15 11.61
C THR A 202 9.22 -16.19 12.42
N ASN A 203 7.90 -16.30 12.21
CA ASN A 203 7.09 -17.28 12.94
C ASN A 203 7.35 -18.73 12.47
N LYS A 204 7.96 -18.89 11.30
CA LYS A 204 8.32 -20.20 10.73
C LYS A 204 9.79 -20.19 10.30
N PRO A 205 10.52 -21.30 10.48
CA PRO A 205 11.87 -21.44 9.94
C PRO A 205 11.82 -21.37 8.41
N VAL A 206 12.75 -20.63 7.83
CA VAL A 206 12.82 -20.47 6.37
C VAL A 206 13.74 -21.55 5.80
N ALA A 207 13.15 -22.69 5.43
CA ALA A 207 13.90 -23.83 4.92
C ALA A 207 14.51 -23.56 3.54
N GLY A 208 15.71 -24.10 3.30
CA GLY A 208 16.39 -24.05 2.00
C GLY A 208 16.91 -22.67 1.63
N LEU A 209 17.17 -21.83 2.63
CA LEU A 209 17.64 -20.47 2.46
C LEU A 209 19.17 -20.48 2.27
N LYS A 210 19.61 -20.22 1.04
CA LYS A 210 21.04 -20.23 0.68
C LYS A 210 21.73 -18.91 1.02
N GLU A 211 21.03 -17.82 0.77
CA GLU A 211 21.54 -16.46 0.86
C GLU A 211 20.37 -15.53 1.21
N MET A 212 20.63 -14.60 2.14
CA MET A 212 19.72 -13.51 2.49
C MET A 212 20.46 -12.19 2.38
N THR A 213 19.89 -11.27 1.61
CA THR A 213 20.34 -9.89 1.49
C THR A 213 19.43 -9.01 2.33
N VAL A 214 20.03 -8.29 3.27
CA VAL A 214 19.36 -7.30 4.11
C VAL A 214 19.90 -5.94 3.72
N THR A 215 19.05 -5.05 3.22
CA THR A 215 19.43 -3.70 2.80
C THR A 215 18.71 -2.68 3.67
N LEU A 216 19.47 -1.95 4.49
CA LEU A 216 19.00 -0.75 5.16
C LEU A 216 19.11 0.42 4.17
N ARG A 217 18.03 1.17 3.96
CA ARG A 217 18.03 2.32 3.05
C ARG A 217 17.26 3.51 3.61
N HIS A 218 17.75 4.71 3.29
CA HIS A 218 16.99 5.94 3.46
C HIS A 218 16.39 6.35 2.11
N ILE A 219 15.08 6.54 2.10
CA ILE A 219 14.30 6.88 0.91
C ILE A 219 13.73 8.29 1.06
N GLU A 220 13.89 9.11 0.03
CA GLU A 220 13.21 10.38 -0.14
C GLU A 220 12.28 10.28 -1.34
N GLU A 221 10.99 10.54 -1.13
CA GLU A 221 10.03 10.63 -2.22
C GLU A 221 10.02 12.04 -2.81
N LYS A 222 9.69 12.17 -4.09
CA LYS A 222 9.49 13.47 -4.78
C LYS A 222 8.34 13.41 -5.76
N TYR A 223 7.62 14.52 -5.88
CA TYR A 223 6.70 14.74 -7.00
C TYR A 223 7.49 15.21 -8.21
N GLU A 224 7.43 14.45 -9.30
CA GLU A 224 8.06 14.79 -10.56
C GLU A 224 7.03 14.87 -11.68
N THR A 225 7.15 15.88 -12.52
CA THR A 225 6.39 15.92 -13.77
C THR A 225 7.19 15.19 -14.85
N ARG A 226 6.72 14.03 -15.29
CA ARG A 226 7.30 13.30 -16.42
C ARG A 226 6.50 13.55 -17.70
N GLY A 227 7.18 13.52 -18.83
CA GLY A 227 6.59 13.77 -20.16
C GLY A 227 6.71 15.23 -20.62
N SER A 228 6.26 15.49 -21.85
CA SER A 228 6.29 16.82 -22.48
C SER A 228 4.92 17.20 -23.04
N GLY A 229 4.65 18.51 -23.14
CA GLY A 229 3.41 19.07 -23.69
C GLY A 229 2.15 18.62 -22.95
N LYS A 230 1.15 18.13 -23.70
CA LYS A 230 -0.15 17.65 -23.18
C LYS A 230 -0.06 16.32 -22.43
N ASN A 231 1.06 15.60 -22.52
CA ASN A 231 1.28 14.30 -21.88
C ASN A 231 2.09 14.42 -20.57
N ARG A 232 2.03 15.57 -19.91
CA ARG A 232 2.65 15.78 -18.59
C ARG A 232 1.87 15.03 -17.53
N LYS A 233 2.53 14.13 -16.81
CA LYS A 233 1.96 13.41 -15.67
C LYS A 233 2.80 13.67 -14.43
N SER A 234 2.16 14.12 -13.35
CA SER A 234 2.78 14.16 -12.04
C SER A 234 2.83 12.74 -11.48
N VAL A 235 4.02 12.28 -11.11
CA VAL A 235 4.27 10.98 -10.51
C VAL A 235 5.08 11.14 -9.23
N VAL A 236 4.88 10.24 -8.28
CA VAL A 236 5.72 10.16 -7.08
C VAL A 236 6.85 9.20 -7.37
N VAL A 237 8.08 9.64 -7.12
CA VAL A 237 9.31 8.89 -7.41
C VAL A 237 10.08 8.71 -6.11
N SER A 238 10.47 7.48 -5.80
CA SER A 238 11.30 7.15 -4.64
C SER A 238 12.78 7.22 -5.00
N TYR A 239 13.55 8.00 -4.25
CA TYR A 239 15.00 8.11 -4.37
C TYR A 239 15.69 7.51 -3.17
N GLN A 240 16.60 6.57 -3.40
CA GLN A 240 17.52 6.09 -2.38
C GLN A 240 18.64 7.11 -2.20
N LEU A 241 18.72 7.69 -0.99
CA LEU A 241 19.76 8.65 -0.63
C LEU A 241 20.92 7.98 0.13
N TYR A 242 20.65 6.88 0.81
CA TYR A 242 21.62 6.07 1.53
C TYR A 242 21.23 4.60 1.41
N ALA A 243 22.21 3.71 1.34
CA ALA A 243 22.01 2.29 1.55
C ALA A 243 23.23 1.62 2.16
N ASP A 244 22.97 0.67 3.05
CA ASP A 244 23.94 -0.27 3.58
C ASP A 244 23.36 -1.69 3.45
N THR A 245 24.19 -2.66 3.07
CA THR A 245 23.73 -4.00 2.72
C THR A 245 24.58 -5.06 3.38
N LEU A 246 23.89 -5.95 4.11
CA LEU A 246 24.46 -7.15 4.69
C LEU A 246 24.02 -8.35 3.86
N THR A 247 24.99 -9.17 3.44
CA THR A 247 24.72 -10.46 2.83
C THR A 247 25.06 -11.55 3.83
N LEU A 248 24.06 -12.34 4.19
CA LEU A 248 24.18 -13.47 5.09
C LEU A 248 24.18 -14.75 4.25
N SER A 249 25.29 -15.47 4.31
CA SER A 249 25.52 -16.74 3.59
C SER A 249 25.66 -17.90 4.58
N ASN A 250 25.52 -19.13 4.10
CA ASN A 250 25.66 -20.36 4.90
C ASN A 250 24.66 -20.45 6.08
N LEU A 251 23.41 -20.11 5.81
CA LEU A 251 22.33 -20.06 6.81
C LEU A 251 21.79 -21.45 7.21
N THR A 252 22.40 -22.54 6.73
CA THR A 252 22.05 -23.92 7.08
C THR A 252 22.24 -24.24 8.55
N ALA A 253 23.25 -23.66 9.22
CA ALA A 253 23.44 -23.82 10.67
C ALA A 253 22.36 -23.11 11.49
N PHE A 254 21.68 -22.12 10.90
CA PHE A 254 20.67 -21.30 11.55
C PHE A 254 19.24 -21.82 11.38
N GLU A 255 19.02 -22.88 10.60
CA GLU A 255 17.71 -23.52 10.47
C GLU A 255 17.22 -24.15 11.79
N GLN A 256 18.12 -24.44 12.73
CA GLN A 256 17.81 -25.14 13.98
C GLN A 256 17.59 -24.22 15.20
N GLN A 257 18.10 -22.98 15.20
CA GLN A 257 17.83 -22.01 16.26
C GLN A 257 16.62 -21.16 15.89
N ALA A 258 15.66 -21.06 16.80
CA ALA A 258 14.39 -20.37 16.63
C ALA A 258 14.56 -19.00 15.94
N ALA A 259 14.38 -18.97 14.61
CA ALA A 259 14.21 -17.86 13.68
C ALA A 259 14.38 -16.43 14.22
N GLN A 260 15.53 -16.13 14.82
CA GLN A 260 15.90 -14.83 15.36
C GLN A 260 17.25 -14.44 14.74
N TRP A 261 17.26 -13.42 13.90
CA TRP A 261 18.47 -12.91 13.28
C TRP A 261 18.77 -11.51 13.81
N PRO A 262 19.78 -11.35 14.70
CA PRO A 262 20.23 -10.04 15.10
C PRO A 262 20.88 -9.33 13.92
N LEU A 263 20.46 -8.10 13.66
CA LEU A 263 20.96 -7.25 12.59
C LEU A 263 21.45 -5.95 13.22
N ALA A 264 22.62 -5.48 12.79
CA ALA A 264 23.24 -4.26 13.27
C ALA A 264 23.74 -3.43 12.09
N PHE A 265 23.45 -2.13 12.11
CA PHE A 265 23.89 -1.17 11.10
C PHE A 265 24.35 0.11 11.80
N SER A 266 25.38 0.77 11.28
CA SER A 266 25.80 2.09 11.80
C SER A 266 25.08 3.19 11.03
N LEU A 267 24.28 4.01 11.74
CA LEU A 267 23.52 5.08 11.10
C LEU A 267 24.39 6.30 10.78
N PRO A 268 24.22 6.92 9.60
CA PRO A 268 24.91 8.17 9.29
C PRO A 268 24.47 9.29 10.24
N GLN A 269 25.38 10.22 10.53
CA GLN A 269 25.10 11.35 11.44
C GLN A 269 24.41 12.53 10.72
N GLU A 270 24.41 12.58 9.39
CA GLU A 270 23.90 13.74 8.65
C GLU A 270 22.37 13.92 8.77
N SER A 271 21.93 15.10 9.21
CA SER A 271 20.52 15.46 9.44
C SER A 271 19.61 15.34 8.21
N ARG A 272 20.16 15.32 7.00
CA ARG A 272 19.40 15.11 5.76
C ARG A 272 18.70 13.75 5.69
N TYR A 273 19.14 12.78 6.48
CA TYR A 273 18.54 11.44 6.57
C TYR A 273 17.50 11.33 7.69
N ASN A 274 16.99 12.46 8.18
CA ASN A 274 15.92 12.46 9.17
C ASN A 274 14.60 11.97 8.54
N SER A 275 13.89 11.08 9.23
CA SER A 275 12.56 10.63 8.81
C SER A 275 11.52 11.74 8.96
N CYS A 276 10.56 11.74 8.03
CA CYS A 276 9.29 12.43 8.10
C CYS A 276 8.26 11.66 7.24
N LEU A 277 7.60 10.68 7.84
CA LEU A 277 6.55 9.85 7.23
C LEU A 277 5.22 10.60 7.07
N SER A 278 4.99 11.60 7.91
CA SER A 278 3.83 12.50 7.86
C SER A 278 3.98 13.59 6.80
N CYS A 279 5.21 13.90 6.38
CA CYS A 279 5.48 14.84 5.29
C CYS A 279 4.98 14.28 3.94
N ARG A 280 4.64 15.19 3.03
CA ARG A 280 4.32 14.87 1.63
C ARG A 280 5.16 15.78 0.73
N PRO A 281 6.18 15.25 0.03
CA PRO A 281 6.55 13.84 -0.03
C PRO A 281 7.30 13.36 1.24
N ALA A 282 7.21 12.06 1.51
CA ALA A 282 7.75 11.41 2.69
C ALA A 282 9.27 11.18 2.59
N LYS A 283 9.93 11.15 3.75
CA LYS A 283 11.30 10.67 3.92
C LYS A 283 11.31 9.61 5.00
N TYR A 284 11.98 8.49 4.80
CA TYR A 284 11.91 7.40 5.75
C TYR A 284 13.06 6.43 5.58
N TRP A 285 13.33 5.70 6.67
CA TRP A 285 14.19 4.55 6.66
C TRP A 285 13.37 3.27 6.45
N GLU A 286 13.90 2.39 5.62
CA GLU A 286 13.33 1.09 5.33
C GLU A 286 14.41 0.02 5.42
N LEU A 287 14.09 -1.09 6.08
CA LEU A 287 14.87 -2.32 6.03
C LEU A 287 14.20 -3.27 5.04
N GLU A 288 14.86 -3.52 3.91
CA GLU A 288 14.44 -4.50 2.90
C GLU A 288 15.17 -5.82 3.14
N ILE A 289 14.43 -6.93 3.08
CA ILE A 289 14.98 -8.27 3.23
C ILE A 289 14.56 -9.11 2.04
N LYS A 290 15.53 -9.68 1.35
CA LYS A 290 15.36 -10.57 0.20
C LYS A 290 16.10 -11.86 0.44
N ALA A 291 15.45 -12.99 0.22
CA ALA A 291 16.13 -14.28 0.20
C ALA A 291 15.57 -15.17 -0.90
N ARG A 292 16.49 -15.83 -1.63
CA ARG A 292 16.12 -16.79 -2.68
C ARG A 292 15.83 -18.14 -2.05
N THR A 293 14.67 -18.71 -2.34
CA THR A 293 14.32 -20.04 -1.84
C THR A 293 13.56 -20.83 -2.91
N PRO A 294 13.48 -22.17 -2.81
CA PRO A 294 12.75 -22.97 -3.80
C PRO A 294 11.26 -22.56 -3.93
N GLY A 295 10.82 -22.27 -5.15
CA GLY A 295 9.44 -21.91 -5.47
C GLY A 295 9.17 -20.41 -5.31
N ILE A 296 8.67 -20.01 -4.14
CA ILE A 296 8.35 -18.61 -3.81
C ILE A 296 9.56 -18.00 -3.14
N ASP A 297 10.07 -16.85 -3.58
CA ASP A 297 11.15 -16.12 -2.88
C ASP A 297 10.63 -15.38 -1.63
N TYR A 298 11.50 -15.17 -0.65
CA TYR A 298 11.16 -14.41 0.55
C TYR A 298 11.46 -12.93 0.32
N PHE A 299 10.45 -12.09 0.55
CA PHE A 299 10.57 -10.64 0.50
C PHE A 299 9.78 -10.02 1.66
N SER A 300 10.44 -9.15 2.41
CA SER A 300 9.79 -8.32 3.42
C SER A 300 10.43 -6.94 3.45
N SER A 301 9.64 -5.91 3.76
CA SER A 301 10.17 -4.59 4.06
C SER A 301 9.53 -4.03 5.32
N PHE A 302 10.30 -3.25 6.05
CA PHE A 302 9.90 -2.68 7.34
C PHE A 302 10.31 -1.23 7.43
N LEU A 303 9.40 -0.37 7.87
CA LEU A 303 9.74 1.02 8.21
C LEU A 303 10.47 1.06 9.54
N LEU A 304 11.43 1.98 9.67
CA LEU A 304 12.25 2.12 10.88
C LEU A 304 12.11 3.52 11.49
N PRO A 305 11.99 3.63 12.83
CA PRO A 305 11.84 4.91 13.53
C PRO A 305 13.19 5.61 13.70
N VAL A 306 13.84 6.00 12.61
CA VAL A 306 15.16 6.65 12.65
C VAL A 306 15.01 8.17 12.50
N TYR A 307 15.47 8.93 13.49
CA TYR A 307 15.31 10.39 13.55
C TYR A 307 16.59 11.12 13.95
N ALA A 308 16.71 12.40 13.62
CA ALA A 308 17.76 13.26 14.15
C ALA A 308 17.45 13.60 15.62
N LYS A 309 18.49 13.74 16.46
CA LYS A 309 18.34 14.34 17.79
C LYS A 309 17.95 15.81 17.62
N SER A 310 16.94 16.25 18.37
CA SER A 310 16.47 17.64 18.44
C SER A 310 17.46 18.52 19.19
#